data_AF-A0A8T6GQR8-F1
#
_entry.id   AF-A0A8T6GQR8-F1
#
_cell.length_a   1.000
_cell.length_b   1.000
_cell.length_c   1.000
_cell.angle_alpha   90.00
_cell.angle_beta   90.00
_cell.angle_gamma   90.00
#
_symmetry.space_group_name_H-M   'P 1'
#
loop_
_entity.id
_entity.type
_entity.pdbx_description
1 polymer ?
#
loop_
_entity_poly.entity_id
_entity_poly.type
_entity_poly.pdbx_seq_one_letter_code
_entity_poly.pdbx_strand_id
1 'polypeptide(L)'
;MTSQSATSSLATVTIAMAAWSAMAAGWIFARPSSASSSTMTKNAKMHTVSDPQFGEILDYERLRAGMMDVLDNVYPTFNLMGSMLAATRHFQNDPSYMTACAASGLAYMMLVAAEEYELAAKLKGKIFTLAWTEEHTGTDLLSIRTRATPIADAGGKQYHLQGQKWLINNSWHADYHSVLAKVDPSASGPRSISLFAMPHSSTKNWQRLETHVLKSMVLTKYDIDGPATLIGLEGRGLEILQRMALPSKYHCAYMGVKMVDDSLPAAIEHLSQKRIFQNNPIQFSNVFRQLYNLTQQAALINFAFFRALAFSDSPFLQFHGIMLKSWLLLKCNEILSQNLLVTGSKGFLKASNIGGNAIDSFVYPVFDGHYTLNTLLTYKHTRRYLTARSQGDIEARLRTLRENAYLPREGKQILNNSRETRHPPFFDYADYIERCRLPIPLDARRLVQTSHDLLDAITRRGESNEPEYRYKIGMLVHNLEALLAAVELCKATGNDDYLNAALMQYNDTGKLLNRIISEGAFASDFIEPLRLLPLPKPADPRRFLLKLLDVKGQLRKD
;
A
#
# COMPACT_ATOMS: atom_id res chain seq x y z
N MET A 1 31.94 -60.87 -16.65
CA MET A 1 33.36 -60.52 -16.42
C MET A 1 33.75 -59.53 -17.52
N THR A 2 33.65 -58.23 -17.26
CA THR A 2 34.78 -57.32 -16.91
C THR A 2 35.76 -57.20 -18.09
N SER A 3 36.12 -56.05 -18.68
CA SER A 3 36.20 -54.65 -18.19
C SER A 3 36.55 -53.69 -19.34
N GLN A 4 35.91 -52.49 -19.36
CA GLN A 4 36.48 -51.12 -19.46
C GLN A 4 37.85 -50.91 -20.18
N SER A 5 38.10 -49.87 -21.00
CA SER A 5 37.78 -48.44 -20.82
C SER A 5 38.07 -47.56 -22.07
N ALA A 6 37.42 -46.38 -22.10
CA ALA A 6 37.82 -45.04 -22.62
C ALA A 6 38.17 -44.87 -24.13
N THR A 7 37.82 -43.82 -24.88
CA THR A 7 37.21 -42.48 -24.70
C THR A 7 36.95 -41.87 -26.09
N SER A 8 35.78 -41.28 -26.36
CA SER A 8 35.53 -40.14 -27.29
C SER A 8 34.04 -39.75 -27.24
N SER A 9 33.65 -38.89 -26.30
CA SER A 9 33.46 -37.44 -26.46
C SER A 9 32.29 -37.03 -27.37
N LEU A 10 31.18 -36.75 -26.70
CA LEU A 10 30.01 -35.98 -27.10
C LEU A 10 30.28 -34.87 -28.14
N ALA A 11 29.62 -34.97 -29.29
CA ALA A 11 29.42 -33.88 -30.24
C ALA A 11 27.93 -33.79 -30.60
N THR A 12 27.09 -33.37 -29.64
CA THR A 12 25.67 -33.03 -29.91
C THR A 12 25.03 -32.03 -28.92
N VAL A 13 25.80 -31.29 -28.12
CA VAL A 13 25.22 -30.26 -27.22
C VAL A 13 26.12 -29.02 -27.16
N THR A 14 26.19 -28.26 -28.26
CA THR A 14 26.63 -26.85 -28.23
C THR A 14 25.96 -26.03 -29.33
N ILE A 15 24.63 -26.13 -29.41
CA ILE A 15 23.76 -25.18 -30.14
C ILE A 15 22.66 -24.78 -29.15
N ALA A 16 22.92 -23.79 -28.29
CA ALA A 16 21.87 -23.09 -27.51
C ALA A 16 22.36 -21.92 -26.61
N MET A 17 23.65 -21.69 -26.36
CA MET A 17 24.07 -20.73 -25.31
C MET A 17 25.12 -19.66 -25.67
N ALA A 18 25.26 -19.27 -26.94
CA ALA A 18 26.25 -18.25 -27.34
C ALA A 18 25.73 -17.15 -28.28
N ALA A 19 24.47 -16.72 -28.11
CA ALA A 19 23.89 -15.60 -28.87
C ALA A 19 23.24 -14.51 -27.99
N TRP A 20 23.70 -14.34 -26.74
CA TRP A 20 23.11 -13.40 -25.78
C TRP A 20 24.10 -12.43 -25.11
N SER A 21 25.22 -12.09 -25.78
CA SER A 21 26.23 -11.17 -25.23
C SER A 21 26.80 -10.14 -26.20
N ALA A 22 26.19 -9.84 -27.35
CA ALA A 22 26.73 -8.86 -28.28
C ALA A 22 25.66 -8.07 -29.07
N MET A 23 24.83 -7.27 -28.38
CA MET A 23 24.16 -6.10 -28.97
C MET A 23 24.03 -4.96 -27.94
N ALA A 24 25.14 -4.69 -27.26
CA ALA A 24 25.37 -3.49 -26.47
C ALA A 24 26.65 -2.82 -26.96
N ALA A 25 26.60 -2.18 -28.15
CA ALA A 25 27.50 -1.12 -28.60
C ALA A 25 27.09 -0.69 -30.02
N GLY A 26 26.72 0.58 -30.21
CA GLY A 26 26.36 1.13 -31.51
C GLY A 26 25.61 2.45 -31.37
N TRP A 27 26.35 3.52 -31.08
CA TRP A 27 25.87 4.87 -30.82
C TRP A 27 26.10 5.77 -32.07
N ILE A 28 25.17 6.71 -32.29
CA ILE A 28 25.29 8.07 -32.93
C ILE A 28 25.17 8.20 -34.47
N PHE A 29 24.08 8.82 -34.95
CA PHE A 29 23.99 10.18 -35.54
C PHE A 29 22.67 10.38 -36.31
N ALA A 30 21.80 11.30 -35.82
CA ALA A 30 21.00 12.20 -36.67
C ALA A 30 20.53 13.40 -35.81
N ARG A 31 20.83 14.60 -36.31
CA ARG A 31 20.68 15.92 -35.68
C ARG A 31 19.23 16.46 -35.66
N PRO A 32 18.94 17.55 -34.90
CA PRO A 32 17.59 18.04 -34.64
C PRO A 32 17.09 19.16 -35.58
N SER A 33 15.78 19.20 -35.81
CA SER A 33 14.97 20.36 -36.26
C SER A 33 13.49 20.00 -36.06
N SER A 34 12.52 20.84 -35.71
CA SER A 34 12.40 22.19 -35.17
C SER A 34 10.89 22.35 -34.86
N ALA A 35 10.57 22.98 -33.73
CA ALA A 35 9.34 23.69 -33.38
C ALA A 35 7.95 22.99 -33.30
N SER A 36 7.29 23.34 -32.17
CA SER A 36 5.85 23.41 -31.87
C SER A 36 5.00 22.14 -31.84
N SER A 37 4.87 21.56 -30.65
CA SER A 37 3.55 21.43 -30.02
C SER A 37 3.71 21.47 -28.50
N SER A 38 2.95 22.35 -27.85
CA SER A 38 2.91 22.47 -26.39
C SER A 38 2.16 21.28 -25.80
N THR A 39 2.82 20.13 -25.68
CA THR A 39 2.44 19.10 -24.73
C THR A 39 3.24 19.34 -23.46
N MET A 40 2.58 19.84 -22.41
CA MET A 40 3.17 19.88 -21.07
C MET A 40 3.72 18.49 -20.73
N THR A 41 5.04 18.37 -20.65
CA THR A 41 5.72 17.15 -20.21
C THR A 41 5.37 16.90 -18.75
N LYS A 42 4.41 16.02 -18.47
CA LYS A 42 4.07 15.47 -17.14
C LYS A 42 5.20 14.64 -16.47
N ASN A 43 6.44 14.75 -16.95
CA ASN A 43 7.56 13.87 -16.59
C ASN A 43 8.78 14.59 -16.00
N ALA A 44 8.65 15.84 -15.55
CA ALA A 44 9.69 16.40 -14.70
C ALA A 44 9.55 15.79 -13.30
N LYS A 45 10.55 15.01 -12.85
CA LYS A 45 10.67 14.69 -11.42
C LYS A 45 10.54 15.99 -10.64
N MET A 46 9.79 15.95 -9.55
CA MET A 46 9.63 17.12 -8.70
C MET A 46 10.99 17.67 -8.26
N HIS A 47 11.07 19.00 -8.14
CA HIS A 47 12.30 19.71 -7.79
C HIS A 47 12.88 19.15 -6.49
N THR A 48 14.12 18.69 -6.53
CA THR A 48 14.95 18.40 -5.35
C THR A 48 15.90 19.57 -5.12
N VAL A 49 16.35 19.77 -3.89
CA VAL A 49 17.37 20.77 -3.56
C VAL A 49 18.67 20.08 -3.19
N SER A 50 19.79 20.75 -3.43
CA SER A 50 21.11 20.27 -3.04
C SER A 50 21.41 20.69 -1.62
N ASP A 51 21.62 19.72 -0.74
CA ASP A 51 22.05 19.90 0.64
C ASP A 51 23.55 19.56 0.76
N PRO A 52 24.36 20.39 1.44
CA PRO A 52 25.81 20.15 1.57
C PRO A 52 26.16 18.84 2.30
N GLN A 53 25.33 18.38 3.23
CA GLN A 53 25.56 17.20 4.04
C GLN A 53 24.84 15.96 3.48
N PHE A 54 23.68 16.16 2.85
CA PHE A 54 22.79 15.09 2.41
C PHE A 54 22.52 15.06 0.91
N GLY A 55 23.28 15.79 0.08
CA GLY A 55 23.16 15.72 -1.38
C GLY A 55 21.78 16.11 -1.89
N GLU A 56 21.21 15.38 -2.85
CA GLU A 56 19.85 15.68 -3.35
C GLU A 56 18.78 15.27 -2.33
N ILE A 57 17.97 16.24 -1.90
CA ILE A 57 16.91 16.09 -0.91
C ILE A 57 15.60 16.73 -1.37
N LEU A 58 14.52 16.55 -0.60
CA LEU A 58 13.27 17.29 -0.80
C LEU A 58 13.42 18.79 -0.53
N ASP A 59 12.67 19.61 -1.27
CA ASP A 59 12.42 21.01 -0.96
C ASP A 59 11.40 21.09 0.18
N TYR A 60 11.90 21.32 1.40
CA TYR A 60 11.05 21.38 2.59
C TYR A 60 10.20 22.66 2.65
N GLU A 61 10.57 23.74 1.97
CA GLU A 61 9.70 24.92 1.85
C GLU A 61 8.46 24.59 1.02
N ARG A 62 8.66 23.89 -0.10
CA ARG A 62 7.54 23.37 -0.88
C ARG A 62 6.70 22.35 -0.10
N LEU A 63 7.35 21.47 0.67
CA LEU A 63 6.64 20.52 1.53
C LEU A 63 5.74 21.25 2.54
N ARG A 64 6.25 22.30 3.20
CA ARG A 64 5.50 23.14 4.15
C ARG A 64 4.32 23.84 3.48
N ALA A 65 4.54 24.41 2.29
CA ALA A 65 3.49 25.12 1.55
C ALA A 65 2.30 24.20 1.23
N GLY A 66 2.56 22.95 0.81
CA GLY A 66 1.50 21.98 0.55
C GLY A 66 0.90 21.36 1.82
N MET A 67 1.68 21.25 2.89
CA MET A 67 1.24 20.64 4.16
C MET A 67 0.04 21.37 4.77
N MET A 68 -0.03 22.69 4.67
CA MET A 68 -1.11 23.46 5.30
C MET A 68 -2.51 23.03 4.79
N ASP A 69 -2.70 22.96 3.46
CA ASP A 69 -3.95 22.48 2.85
C ASP A 69 -4.26 21.03 3.26
N VAL A 70 -3.23 20.18 3.34
CA VAL A 70 -3.39 18.79 3.81
C VAL A 70 -3.90 18.74 5.26
N LEU A 71 -3.34 19.55 6.16
CA LEU A 71 -3.72 19.58 7.57
C LEU A 71 -5.10 20.20 7.80
N ASP A 72 -5.51 21.16 6.96
CA ASP A 72 -6.86 21.75 7.00
C ASP A 72 -7.96 20.72 6.69
N ASN A 73 -7.63 19.71 5.87
CA ASN A 73 -8.52 18.58 5.62
C ASN A 73 -8.53 17.56 6.77
N VAL A 74 -7.49 17.52 7.62
CA VAL A 74 -7.40 16.56 8.73
C VAL A 74 -8.17 17.03 9.97
N TYR A 75 -8.14 18.33 10.26
CA TYR A 75 -8.82 18.90 11.42
C TYR A 75 -9.38 20.30 11.06
N PRO A 76 -10.68 20.58 11.35
CA PRO A 76 -11.52 19.91 12.36
C PRO A 76 -12.40 18.73 11.91
N THR A 77 -12.57 18.47 10.61
CA THR A 77 -13.62 17.55 10.10
C THR A 77 -13.12 16.20 9.55
N PHE A 78 -11.85 15.85 9.77
CA PHE A 78 -11.18 14.61 9.32
C PHE A 78 -11.67 14.05 7.97
N ASN A 79 -11.24 14.70 6.91
CA ASN A 79 -11.46 14.33 5.52
C ASN A 79 -10.22 13.64 4.94
N LEU A 80 -10.12 12.33 5.14
CA LEU A 80 -8.95 11.54 4.74
C LEU A 80 -8.69 11.57 3.23
N MET A 81 -9.73 11.50 2.41
CA MET A 81 -9.56 11.59 0.95
C MET A 81 -9.25 13.02 0.52
N GLY A 82 -9.86 14.03 1.14
CA GLY A 82 -9.53 15.45 0.92
C GLY A 82 -8.06 15.74 1.17
N SER A 83 -7.49 15.21 2.25
CA SER A 83 -6.07 15.38 2.58
C SER A 83 -5.13 14.73 1.55
N MET A 84 -5.46 13.52 1.07
CA MET A 84 -4.70 12.87 -0.01
C MET A 84 -4.80 13.63 -1.34
N LEU A 85 -5.99 14.14 -1.68
CA LEU A 85 -6.18 14.95 -2.89
C LEU A 85 -5.45 16.29 -2.82
N ALA A 86 -5.42 16.92 -1.64
CA ALA A 86 -4.62 18.13 -1.39
C ALA A 86 -3.13 17.85 -1.63
N ALA A 87 -2.60 16.78 -1.03
CA ALA A 87 -1.22 16.37 -1.25
C ALA A 87 -0.93 16.13 -2.74
N THR A 88 -1.81 15.44 -3.46
CA THR A 88 -1.68 15.22 -4.90
C THR A 88 -1.64 16.51 -5.72
N ARG A 89 -2.42 17.54 -5.37
CA ARG A 89 -2.37 18.84 -6.06
C ARG A 89 -1.01 19.52 -5.91
N HIS A 90 -0.43 19.48 -4.71
CA HIS A 90 0.85 20.13 -4.42
C HIS A 90 2.07 19.35 -4.91
N PHE A 91 2.01 18.03 -4.80
CA PHE A 91 3.15 17.14 -4.99
C PHE A 91 3.05 16.24 -6.22
N GLN A 92 1.97 16.31 -6.99
CA GLN A 92 1.82 15.62 -8.28
C GLN A 92 2.10 14.11 -8.20
N ASN A 93 1.71 13.48 -7.08
CA ASN A 93 1.99 12.09 -6.75
C ASN A 93 3.47 11.70 -6.64
N ASP A 94 4.41 12.66 -6.51
CA ASP A 94 5.81 12.32 -6.28
C ASP A 94 5.94 11.45 -5.01
N PRO A 95 6.48 10.22 -5.13
CA PRO A 95 6.49 9.29 -4.01
C PRO A 95 7.19 9.81 -2.76
N SER A 96 8.27 10.58 -2.93
CA SER A 96 9.07 11.06 -1.82
C SER A 96 8.36 12.22 -1.10
N TYR A 97 7.82 13.18 -1.84
CA TYR A 97 7.04 14.28 -1.26
C TYR A 97 5.75 13.81 -0.59
N MET A 98 5.00 12.92 -1.25
CA MET A 98 3.75 12.41 -0.71
C MET A 98 3.98 11.63 0.59
N THR A 99 5.06 10.83 0.64
CA THR A 99 5.44 10.06 1.84
C THR A 99 5.92 10.98 2.96
N ALA A 100 6.76 11.96 2.65
CA ALA A 100 7.22 12.97 3.61
C ALA A 100 6.04 13.76 4.19
N CYS A 101 5.08 14.13 3.35
CA CYS A 101 3.87 14.83 3.75
C CYS A 101 2.99 13.97 4.66
N ALA A 102 2.76 12.71 4.27
CA ALA A 102 1.94 11.79 5.05
C ALA A 102 2.54 11.49 6.44
N ALA A 103 3.87 11.31 6.53
CA ALA A 103 4.55 11.07 7.80
C ALA A 103 4.41 12.25 8.77
N SER A 104 4.61 13.48 8.28
CA SER A 104 4.43 14.68 9.09
C SER A 104 2.97 14.93 9.46
N GLY A 105 2.04 14.71 8.51
CA GLY A 105 0.60 14.77 8.78
C GLY A 105 0.15 13.75 9.82
N LEU A 106 0.76 12.56 9.83
CA LEU A 106 0.47 11.51 10.81
C LEU A 106 0.89 11.92 12.23
N ALA A 107 2.05 12.56 12.39
CA ALA A 107 2.47 13.09 13.68
C ALA A 107 1.52 14.20 14.17
N TYR A 108 1.08 15.11 13.29
CA TYR A 108 0.08 16.12 13.63
C TYR A 108 -1.26 15.48 14.06
N MET A 109 -1.71 14.44 13.34
CA MET A 109 -2.90 13.67 13.71
C MET A 109 -2.80 13.06 15.12
N MET A 110 -1.61 12.67 15.58
CA MET A 110 -1.42 12.16 16.94
C MET A 110 -1.65 13.22 18.01
N LEU A 111 -1.30 14.48 17.76
CA LEU A 111 -1.59 15.59 18.67
C LEU A 111 -3.11 15.77 18.82
N VAL A 112 -3.82 15.80 17.68
CA VAL A 112 -5.29 15.90 17.65
C VAL A 112 -5.94 14.69 18.33
N ALA A 113 -5.44 13.49 18.07
CA ALA A 113 -5.97 12.27 18.64
C ALA A 113 -5.75 12.16 20.15
N ALA A 114 -4.67 12.76 20.66
CA ALA A 114 -4.36 12.88 22.07
C ALA A 114 -5.10 14.06 22.75
N GLU A 115 -5.96 14.77 22.02
CA GLU A 115 -6.71 15.94 22.50
C GLU A 115 -5.80 17.13 22.91
N GLU A 116 -4.58 17.17 22.38
CA GLU A 116 -3.61 18.25 22.60
C GLU A 116 -3.86 19.41 21.62
N TYR A 117 -5.07 19.98 21.60
CA TYR A 117 -5.51 20.95 20.58
C TYR A 117 -4.70 22.25 20.57
N GLU A 118 -4.31 22.76 21.73
CA GLU A 118 -3.47 23.97 21.83
C GLU A 118 -2.07 23.73 21.26
N LEU A 119 -1.48 22.57 21.56
CA LEU A 119 -0.19 22.17 21.02
C LEU A 119 -0.29 21.92 19.51
N ALA A 120 -1.37 21.28 19.05
CA ALA A 120 -1.64 21.08 17.63
C ALA A 120 -1.75 22.43 16.90
N ALA A 121 -2.50 23.40 17.44
CA ALA A 121 -2.62 24.74 16.86
C ALA A 121 -1.26 25.45 16.79
N LYS A 122 -0.46 25.39 17.86
CA LYS A 122 0.89 25.98 17.91
C LYS A 122 1.85 25.35 16.89
N LEU A 123 1.74 24.05 16.66
CA LEU A 123 2.67 23.30 15.80
C LEU A 123 2.14 23.03 14.39
N LYS A 124 0.97 23.57 14.02
CA LYS A 124 0.42 23.44 12.69
C LYS A 124 1.38 24.03 11.64
N GLY A 125 1.62 23.31 10.55
CA GLY A 125 2.57 23.70 9.49
C GLY A 125 4.04 23.40 9.79
N LYS A 126 4.36 22.89 10.99
CA LYS A 126 5.69 22.34 11.29
C LYS A 126 5.87 20.99 10.62
N ILE A 127 7.10 20.67 10.24
CA ILE A 127 7.49 19.38 9.72
C ILE A 127 7.83 18.47 10.89
N PHE A 128 7.20 17.31 10.90
CA PHE A 128 7.39 16.29 11.91
C PHE A 128 8.01 15.02 11.34
N THR A 129 8.63 14.24 12.23
CA THR A 129 8.95 12.83 11.99
C THR A 129 8.25 11.88 12.93
N LEU A 130 8.26 10.60 12.56
CA LEU A 130 7.81 9.47 13.38
C LEU A 130 9.04 8.74 13.93
N ALA A 131 9.62 9.27 14.99
CA ALA A 131 10.87 8.82 15.58
C ALA A 131 10.66 7.63 16.54
N TRP A 132 10.24 6.49 15.98
CA TRP A 132 9.85 5.32 16.77
C TRP A 132 10.91 4.23 16.77
N THR A 133 11.33 3.85 15.57
CA THR A 133 12.25 2.76 15.29
C THR A 133 13.64 3.00 15.85
N GLU A 134 14.23 1.93 16.39
CA GLU A 134 15.62 1.87 16.84
C GLU A 134 16.31 0.75 16.06
N GLU A 135 17.64 0.76 15.99
CA GLU A 135 18.36 -0.17 15.10
C GLU A 135 18.09 -1.66 15.44
N HIS A 136 17.88 -1.98 16.72
CA HIS A 136 17.53 -3.34 17.15
C HIS A 136 16.03 -3.63 17.15
N THR A 137 15.15 -2.65 16.88
CA THR A 137 13.69 -2.88 16.86
C THR A 137 12.89 -1.97 15.93
N GLY A 138 12.06 -2.59 15.09
CA GLY A 138 11.06 -1.92 14.25
C GLY A 138 9.63 -2.36 14.55
N THR A 139 9.29 -3.60 14.21
CA THR A 139 7.94 -4.17 14.44
C THR A 139 7.57 -4.25 15.92
N ASP A 140 8.53 -4.55 16.80
CA ASP A 140 8.32 -4.71 18.24
C ASP A 140 8.61 -3.41 19.02
N LEU A 141 7.71 -2.44 18.89
CA LEU A 141 7.84 -1.15 19.59
C LEU A 141 7.81 -1.26 21.12
N LEU A 142 7.48 -2.41 21.70
CA LEU A 142 7.57 -2.63 23.16
C LEU A 142 9.03 -2.79 23.64
N SER A 143 9.93 -3.16 22.72
CA SER A 143 11.34 -3.42 22.96
C SER A 143 12.24 -2.20 22.72
N ILE A 144 11.66 -1.01 22.52
CA ILE A 144 12.44 0.23 22.46
C ILE A 144 13.16 0.48 23.79
N ARG A 145 14.32 1.11 23.70
CA ARG A 145 15.21 1.42 24.83
C ARG A 145 15.32 2.91 25.12
N THR A 146 14.82 3.77 24.23
CA THR A 146 14.72 5.22 24.49
C THR A 146 13.98 5.48 25.80
N ARG A 147 14.56 6.32 26.66
CA ARG A 147 14.06 6.61 28.01
C ARG A 147 13.59 8.04 28.11
N ALA A 148 12.64 8.28 29.00
CA ALA A 148 12.13 9.59 29.35
C ALA A 148 12.18 9.76 30.87
N THR A 149 12.87 10.79 31.35
CA THR A 149 12.96 11.12 32.78
C THR A 149 12.21 12.43 33.03
N PRO A 150 11.24 12.49 33.97
CA PRO A 150 10.53 13.73 34.27
C PRO A 150 11.49 14.87 34.63
N ILE A 151 11.23 16.07 34.10
CA ILE A 151 11.96 17.28 34.52
C ILE A 151 11.19 17.88 35.71
N ALA A 152 11.88 18.06 36.83
CA ALA A 152 11.30 18.63 38.05
C ALA A 152 10.68 20.02 37.79
N ASP A 153 9.61 20.34 38.52
CA ASP A 153 8.94 21.66 38.51
C ASP A 153 8.35 22.11 37.16
N ALA A 154 8.27 21.21 36.17
CA ALA A 154 7.82 21.52 34.81
C ALA A 154 6.36 21.10 34.51
N GLY A 155 5.49 21.11 35.54
CA GLY A 155 4.05 20.89 35.39
C GLY A 155 3.65 19.49 34.88
N GLY A 156 4.52 18.49 35.02
CA GLY A 156 4.23 17.08 34.71
C GLY A 156 4.17 16.69 33.23
N LYS A 157 4.43 17.63 32.29
CA LYS A 157 4.47 17.34 30.84
C LYS A 157 5.86 17.38 30.22
N GLN A 158 6.89 17.87 30.91
CA GLN A 158 8.25 17.96 30.35
C GLN A 158 9.15 16.84 30.86
N TYR A 159 9.86 16.21 29.93
CA TYR A 159 10.76 15.09 30.19
C TYR A 159 12.09 15.32 29.48
N HIS A 160 13.17 14.81 30.06
CA HIS A 160 14.44 14.66 29.38
C HIS A 160 14.47 13.28 28.73
N LEU A 161 14.65 13.23 27.41
CA LEU A 161 14.71 12.00 26.66
C LEU A 161 16.15 11.67 26.28
N GLN A 162 16.49 10.38 26.32
CA GLN A 162 17.80 9.88 25.92
C GLN A 162 17.66 8.57 25.15
N GLY A 163 18.32 8.48 24.00
CA GLY A 163 18.29 7.28 23.15
C GLY A 163 18.87 7.51 21.77
N GLN A 164 18.60 6.58 20.86
CA GLN A 164 19.03 6.66 19.46
C GLN A 164 17.90 6.17 18.56
N LYS A 165 17.70 6.85 17.44
CA LYS A 165 16.66 6.52 16.45
C LYS A 165 17.28 6.18 15.11
N TRP A 166 16.60 5.31 14.37
CA TRP A 166 17.13 4.68 13.17
C TRP A 166 16.06 4.56 12.08
N LEU A 167 16.44 4.80 10.82
CA LEU A 167 15.56 4.86 9.64
C LEU A 167 14.43 5.91 9.74
N ILE A 168 14.73 7.06 10.32
CA ILE A 168 13.71 8.13 10.42
C ILE A 168 13.83 9.03 9.20
N ASN A 169 12.73 9.18 8.45
CA ASN A 169 12.63 10.10 7.32
C ASN A 169 12.32 11.53 7.78
N ASN A 170 12.58 12.52 6.92
CA ASN A 170 12.39 13.96 7.17
C ASN A 170 13.28 14.57 8.26
N SER A 171 14.07 13.74 8.93
CA SER A 171 14.58 13.97 10.28
C SER A 171 15.57 15.11 10.40
N TRP A 172 16.50 15.24 9.47
CA TRP A 172 17.45 16.35 9.46
C TRP A 172 16.77 17.72 9.29
N HIS A 173 15.61 17.77 8.62
CA HIS A 173 14.91 19.02 8.30
C HIS A 173 13.59 19.20 9.05
N ALA A 174 13.27 18.29 9.96
CA ALA A 174 12.07 18.39 10.76
C ALA A 174 12.23 19.47 11.84
N ASP A 175 11.14 20.11 12.22
CA ASP A 175 11.12 20.99 13.38
C ASP A 175 10.99 20.18 14.68
N TYR A 176 10.24 19.08 14.61
CA TYR A 176 9.90 18.22 15.75
C TYR A 176 9.95 16.74 15.38
N HIS A 177 10.27 15.92 16.38
CA HIS A 177 10.25 14.47 16.33
C HIS A 177 9.15 13.94 17.24
N SER A 178 8.25 13.12 16.70
CA SER A 178 7.27 12.35 17.48
C SER A 178 7.93 11.09 18.00
N VAL A 179 8.38 11.11 19.26
CA VAL A 179 9.25 10.09 19.86
C VAL A 179 8.46 9.16 20.76
N LEU A 180 8.64 7.84 20.59
CA LEU A 180 8.24 6.86 21.60
C LEU A 180 9.40 6.63 22.57
N ALA A 181 9.08 6.63 23.86
CA ALA A 181 10.03 6.39 24.94
C ALA A 181 9.37 5.71 26.15
N LYS A 182 10.18 5.04 26.98
CA LYS A 182 9.78 4.46 28.26
C LYS A 182 10.08 5.42 29.41
N VAL A 183 9.08 5.69 30.25
CA VAL A 183 9.29 6.42 31.51
C VAL A 183 9.88 5.49 32.57
N ASP A 184 9.22 4.36 32.81
CA ASP A 184 9.78 3.23 33.56
C ASP A 184 10.36 2.19 32.60
N PRO A 185 11.70 2.02 32.57
CA PRO A 185 12.34 1.04 31.70
C PRO A 185 12.05 -0.42 32.06
N SER A 186 11.64 -0.70 33.30
CA SER A 186 11.26 -2.03 33.77
C SER A 186 9.81 -2.39 33.40
N ALA A 187 8.99 -1.39 33.06
CA ALA A 187 7.63 -1.61 32.63
C ALA A 187 7.56 -2.38 31.31
N SER A 188 6.59 -3.28 31.25
CA SER A 188 6.30 -4.12 30.09
C SER A 188 4.88 -3.92 29.58
N GLY A 189 4.61 -4.41 28.37
CA GLY A 189 3.30 -4.31 27.74
C GLY A 189 2.94 -2.91 27.24
N PRO A 190 1.75 -2.75 26.64
CA PRO A 190 1.39 -1.53 25.89
C PRO A 190 1.42 -0.24 26.69
N ARG A 191 1.24 -0.31 28.02
CA ARG A 191 1.25 0.84 28.93
C ARG A 191 2.65 1.31 29.31
N SER A 192 3.71 0.61 28.90
CA SER A 192 5.09 1.01 29.16
C SER A 192 5.60 2.14 28.26
N ILE A 193 4.84 2.49 27.21
CA ILE A 193 5.29 3.42 26.16
C ILE A 193 4.49 4.72 26.21
N SER A 194 5.22 5.84 26.25
CA SER A 194 4.69 7.20 26.14
C SER A 194 5.12 7.84 24.82
N LEU A 195 4.37 8.85 24.36
CA LEU A 195 4.61 9.60 23.13
C LEU A 195 5.03 11.04 23.48
N PHE A 196 6.03 11.58 22.79
CA PHE A 196 6.59 12.90 23.07
C PHE A 196 6.79 13.72 21.80
N ALA A 197 6.57 15.04 21.88
CA ALA A 197 7.05 16.01 20.91
C ALA A 197 8.43 16.51 21.34
N MET A 198 9.47 16.15 20.60
CA MET A 198 10.85 16.58 20.85
C MET A 198 11.29 17.59 19.79
N PRO A 199 11.78 18.79 20.15
CA PRO A 199 12.30 19.73 19.17
C PRO A 199 13.60 19.20 18.53
N HIS A 200 13.84 19.57 17.27
CA HIS A 200 15.04 19.18 16.53
C HIS A 200 16.36 19.54 17.26
N SER A 201 16.38 20.63 18.03
CA SER A 201 17.54 21.06 18.82
C SER A 201 18.01 20.06 19.88
N SER A 202 17.17 19.07 20.23
CA SER A 202 17.50 18.01 21.21
C SER A 202 18.12 16.75 20.56
N THR A 203 18.69 16.90 19.35
CA THR A 203 19.24 15.79 18.56
C THR A 203 20.69 16.06 18.14
N LYS A 204 21.47 15.00 17.93
CA LYS A 204 22.88 15.08 17.52
C LYS A 204 23.33 13.83 16.78
N ASN A 205 24.58 13.84 16.29
CA ASN A 205 25.25 12.67 15.68
C ASN A 205 24.49 12.09 14.46
N TRP A 206 24.11 12.97 13.54
CA TRP A 206 23.34 12.63 12.36
C TRP A 206 24.14 11.87 11.30
N GLN A 207 23.61 10.72 10.88
CA GLN A 207 24.17 9.89 9.81
C GLN A 207 23.10 9.61 8.76
N ARG A 208 23.38 9.90 7.48
CA ARG A 208 22.53 9.47 6.37
C ARG A 208 22.56 7.95 6.21
N LEU A 209 21.39 7.37 5.97
CA LEU A 209 21.24 5.98 5.56
C LEU A 209 20.83 5.97 4.08
N GLU A 210 21.69 5.41 3.23
CA GLU A 210 21.43 5.28 1.79
C GLU A 210 20.34 4.23 1.52
N THR A 211 19.37 4.56 0.67
CA THR A 211 18.23 3.69 0.37
C THR A 211 18.13 3.34 -1.12
N HIS A 212 17.55 2.18 -1.40
CA HIS A 212 17.20 1.80 -2.78
C HIS A 212 15.93 2.49 -3.28
N VAL A 213 15.05 2.86 -2.35
CA VAL A 213 13.71 3.41 -2.56
C VAL A 213 13.63 4.84 -2.02
N LEU A 214 12.76 5.68 -2.59
CA LEU A 214 12.49 7.04 -2.14
C LEU A 214 13.78 7.86 -1.91
N LYS A 215 14.73 7.79 -2.84
CA LYS A 215 16.12 8.28 -2.63
C LYS A 215 16.25 9.76 -2.24
N SER A 216 15.28 10.59 -2.65
CA SER A 216 15.23 12.01 -2.31
C SER A 216 14.70 12.27 -0.90
N MET A 217 14.05 11.28 -0.29
CA MET A 217 13.64 11.31 1.11
C MET A 217 14.81 10.83 1.96
N VAL A 218 15.50 11.75 2.63
CA VAL A 218 16.64 11.42 3.50
C VAL A 218 16.16 10.65 4.72
N LEU A 219 16.71 9.45 4.91
CA LEU A 219 16.57 8.69 6.14
C LEU A 219 17.87 8.78 6.93
N THR A 220 17.76 8.86 8.26
CA THR A 220 18.94 9.01 9.12
C THR A 220 18.93 8.08 10.33
N LYS A 221 20.13 7.88 10.87
CA LYS A 221 20.40 7.48 12.25
C LYS A 221 20.86 8.71 13.04
N TYR A 222 20.39 8.89 14.27
CA TYR A 222 20.78 10.02 15.13
C TYR A 222 20.48 9.74 16.60
N ASP A 223 21.18 10.46 17.47
CA ASP A 223 20.99 10.42 18.91
C ASP A 223 19.98 11.48 19.36
N ILE A 224 19.20 11.15 20.38
CA ILE A 224 18.33 12.09 21.09
C ILE A 224 18.84 12.24 22.51
N ASP A 225 18.94 13.49 22.97
CA ASP A 225 19.47 13.85 24.28
C ASP A 225 19.02 15.27 24.62
N GLY A 226 17.87 15.40 25.30
CA GLY A 226 17.34 16.72 25.64
C GLY A 226 15.85 16.76 26.00
N PRO A 227 15.30 17.97 26.19
CA PRO A 227 13.91 18.15 26.61
C PRO A 227 12.92 17.74 25.51
N ALA A 228 11.78 17.18 25.93
CA ALA A 228 10.61 16.91 25.10
C ALA A 228 9.31 17.05 25.91
N THR A 229 8.20 17.30 25.22
CA THR A 229 6.88 17.46 25.81
C THR A 229 6.04 16.19 25.62
N LEU A 230 5.46 15.65 26.69
CA LEU A 230 4.53 14.53 26.66
C LEU A 230 3.29 14.88 25.82
N ILE A 231 2.90 13.97 24.92
CA ILE A 231 1.67 14.05 24.12
C ILE A 231 0.63 13.12 24.74
N GLY A 232 -0.48 13.68 25.22
CA GLY A 232 -1.53 12.92 25.90
C GLY A 232 -1.10 12.50 27.30
N LEU A 233 -1.42 11.26 27.69
CA LEU A 233 -1.12 10.73 29.01
C LEU A 233 0.06 9.74 28.97
N GLU A 234 0.80 9.68 30.08
CA GLU A 234 1.84 8.69 30.29
C GLU A 234 1.30 7.26 30.08
N GLY A 235 2.08 6.44 29.36
CA GLY A 235 1.72 5.06 29.04
C GLY A 235 0.61 4.91 27.99
N ARG A 236 0.18 6.00 27.33
CA ARG A 236 -0.82 5.94 26.23
C ARG A 236 -0.22 6.10 24.84
N GLY A 237 1.10 6.13 24.71
CA GLY A 237 1.76 6.42 23.43
C GLY A 237 1.42 5.41 22.33
N LEU A 238 1.43 4.11 22.65
CA LEU A 238 1.06 3.07 21.68
C LEU A 238 -0.42 3.10 21.29
N GLU A 239 -1.30 3.53 22.19
CA GLU A 239 -2.72 3.65 21.89
C GLU A 239 -3.00 4.78 20.90
N ILE A 240 -2.38 5.94 21.12
CA ILE A 240 -2.43 7.08 20.20
C ILE A 240 -1.90 6.66 18.83
N LEU A 241 -0.73 5.99 18.81
CA LEU A 241 -0.13 5.48 17.59
C LEU A 241 -1.07 4.51 16.86
N GLN A 242 -1.61 3.51 17.53
CA GLN A 242 -2.48 2.52 16.90
C GLN A 242 -3.73 3.13 16.27
N ARG A 243 -4.28 4.16 16.91
CA ARG A 243 -5.44 4.89 16.40
C ARG A 243 -5.10 5.62 15.10
N MET A 244 -3.93 6.24 15.05
CA MET A 244 -3.45 6.98 13.87
C MET A 244 -2.83 6.09 12.78
N ALA A 245 -2.39 4.89 13.14
CA ALA A 245 -1.94 3.90 12.17
C ALA A 245 -3.09 3.42 11.27
N LEU A 246 -4.35 3.66 11.62
CA LEU A 246 -5.50 3.28 10.77
C LEU A 246 -5.53 4.09 9.46
N PRO A 247 -5.61 5.44 9.49
CA PRO A 247 -5.59 6.24 8.26
C PRO A 247 -4.26 6.19 7.51
N SER A 248 -3.13 5.97 8.19
CA SER A 248 -1.82 5.88 7.54
C SER A 248 -1.72 4.72 6.53
N LYS A 249 -2.44 3.61 6.77
CA LYS A 249 -2.58 2.49 5.82
C LYS A 249 -3.25 2.92 4.52
N TYR A 250 -4.23 3.82 4.59
CA TYR A 250 -4.88 4.39 3.40
C TYR A 250 -3.92 5.30 2.63
N HIS A 251 -3.11 6.12 3.31
CA HIS A 251 -2.08 6.92 2.64
C HIS A 251 -1.06 6.03 1.89
N CYS A 252 -0.58 4.95 2.52
CA CYS A 252 0.32 4.00 1.87
C CYS A 252 -0.34 3.37 0.64
N ALA A 253 -1.58 2.88 0.80
CA ALA A 253 -2.35 2.25 -0.27
C ALA A 253 -2.63 3.20 -1.44
N TYR A 254 -2.96 4.46 -1.14
CA TYR A 254 -3.14 5.51 -2.14
C TYR A 254 -1.90 5.66 -3.01
N MET A 255 -0.71 5.69 -2.40
CA MET A 255 0.54 5.79 -3.15
C MET A 255 0.79 4.58 -4.05
N GLY A 256 0.55 3.36 -3.55
CA GLY A 256 0.65 2.16 -4.37
C GLY A 256 -0.30 2.18 -5.58
N VAL A 257 -1.56 2.58 -5.38
CA VAL A 257 -2.54 2.74 -6.46
C VAL A 257 -2.10 3.82 -7.45
N LYS A 258 -1.63 4.98 -6.97
CA LYS A 258 -1.17 6.07 -7.85
C LYS A 258 0.04 5.69 -8.67
N MET A 259 0.98 4.94 -8.10
CA MET A 259 2.11 4.38 -8.84
C MET A 259 1.66 3.47 -9.98
N VAL A 260 0.61 2.66 -9.78
CA VAL A 260 0.02 1.84 -10.85
C VAL A 260 -0.69 2.72 -11.88
N ASP A 261 -1.51 3.68 -11.44
CA ASP A 261 -2.23 4.65 -12.28
C ASP A 261 -1.25 5.47 -13.17
N ASP A 262 -0.03 5.72 -12.71
CA ASP A 262 0.98 6.49 -13.46
C ASP A 262 1.83 5.59 -14.38
N SER A 263 2.15 4.36 -13.95
CA SER A 263 3.09 3.48 -14.66
C SER A 263 2.45 2.68 -15.79
N LEU A 264 1.23 2.18 -15.59
CA LEU A 264 0.59 1.29 -16.56
C LEU A 264 0.15 2.05 -17.82
N PRO A 265 -0.46 3.25 -17.76
CA PRO A 265 -0.68 4.07 -18.95
C PRO A 265 0.61 4.43 -19.69
N ALA A 266 1.71 4.70 -18.98
CA ALA A 266 3.00 4.99 -19.60
C ALA A 266 3.56 3.79 -20.38
N ALA A 267 3.34 2.56 -19.88
CA ALA A 267 3.68 1.33 -20.57
C ALA A 267 2.80 1.09 -21.79
N ILE A 268 1.48 1.26 -21.65
CA ILE A 268 0.50 1.17 -22.75
C ILE A 268 0.88 2.15 -23.86
N GLU A 269 1.18 3.41 -23.53
CA GLU A 269 1.61 4.42 -24.49
C GLU A 269 2.88 3.99 -25.21
N HIS A 270 3.90 3.59 -24.45
CA HIS A 270 5.17 3.15 -25.03
C HIS A 270 5.00 2.01 -26.04
N LEU A 271 4.24 0.99 -25.66
CA LEU A 271 4.03 -0.21 -26.47
C LEU A 271 3.07 0.03 -27.63
N SER A 272 2.28 1.11 -27.59
CA SER A 272 1.43 1.56 -28.70
C SER A 272 2.16 2.38 -29.75
N GLN A 273 3.25 3.05 -29.39
CA GLN A 273 4.04 3.90 -30.29
C GLN A 273 5.26 3.19 -30.87
N LYS A 274 5.87 2.28 -30.11
CA LYS A 274 7.07 1.53 -30.53
C LYS A 274 6.75 0.67 -31.75
N ARG A 275 7.74 0.47 -32.64
CA ARG A 275 7.68 -0.47 -33.77
C ARG A 275 8.67 -1.60 -33.57
N ILE A 276 8.20 -2.83 -33.64
CA ILE A 276 9.01 -4.06 -33.71
C ILE A 276 8.34 -5.00 -34.71
N PHE A 277 9.11 -5.66 -35.57
CA PHE A 277 8.57 -6.53 -36.62
C PHE A 277 7.40 -5.88 -37.41
N GLN A 278 7.60 -4.60 -37.80
CA GLN A 278 6.63 -3.77 -38.55
C GLN A 278 5.29 -3.49 -37.86
N ASN A 279 5.07 -3.95 -36.63
CA ASN A 279 3.84 -3.75 -35.87
C ASN A 279 4.10 -3.00 -34.55
N ASN A 280 3.03 -2.51 -33.93
CA ASN A 280 3.14 -2.02 -32.56
C ASN A 280 3.11 -3.22 -31.60
N PRO A 281 4.01 -3.31 -30.60
CA PRO A 281 4.00 -4.41 -29.63
C PRO A 281 2.63 -4.67 -29.01
N ILE A 282 1.85 -3.61 -28.73
CA ILE A 282 0.50 -3.72 -28.16
C ILE A 282 -0.48 -4.55 -29.02
N GLN A 283 -0.20 -4.74 -30.31
CA GLN A 283 -1.03 -5.53 -31.23
C GLN A 283 -0.69 -7.04 -31.19
N PHE A 284 0.44 -7.41 -30.60
CA PHE A 284 0.78 -8.82 -30.45
C PHE A 284 -0.07 -9.45 -29.35
N SER A 285 -0.71 -10.58 -29.66
CA SER A 285 -1.66 -11.26 -28.77
C SER A 285 -1.09 -11.53 -27.36
N ASN A 286 0.19 -11.91 -27.25
CA ASN A 286 0.85 -12.13 -25.97
C ASN A 286 1.09 -10.84 -25.17
N VAL A 287 1.47 -9.74 -25.82
CA VAL A 287 1.67 -8.42 -25.18
C VAL A 287 0.32 -7.85 -24.77
N PHE A 288 -0.67 -7.89 -25.67
CA PHE A 288 -2.03 -7.45 -25.38
C PHE A 288 -2.64 -8.22 -24.20
N ARG A 289 -2.49 -9.55 -24.17
CA ARG A 289 -2.95 -10.38 -23.03
C ARG A 289 -2.31 -9.96 -21.72
N GLN A 290 -1.00 -9.71 -21.71
CA GLN A 290 -0.31 -9.26 -20.49
C GLN A 290 -0.83 -7.90 -20.03
N LEU A 291 -0.92 -6.92 -20.93
CA LEU A 291 -1.45 -5.59 -20.60
C LEU A 291 -2.92 -5.63 -20.20
N TYR A 292 -3.74 -6.47 -20.83
CA TYR A 292 -5.13 -6.67 -20.48
C TYR A 292 -5.27 -7.23 -19.06
N ASN A 293 -4.53 -8.29 -18.72
CA ASN A 293 -4.53 -8.86 -17.37
C ASN A 293 -4.03 -7.86 -16.31
N LEU A 294 -3.00 -7.06 -16.63
CA LEU A 294 -2.53 -6.00 -15.74
C LEU A 294 -3.57 -4.90 -15.57
N THR A 295 -4.28 -4.55 -16.64
CA THR A 295 -5.34 -3.54 -16.64
C THR A 295 -6.56 -3.98 -15.82
N GLN A 296 -6.96 -5.25 -15.92
CA GLN A 296 -8.02 -5.83 -15.08
C GLN A 296 -7.67 -5.75 -13.59
N GLN A 297 -6.45 -6.15 -13.23
CA GLN A 297 -5.98 -6.08 -11.84
C GLN A 297 -5.81 -4.64 -11.36
N ALA A 298 -5.32 -3.74 -12.21
CA ALA A 298 -5.20 -2.31 -11.92
C ALA A 298 -6.57 -1.67 -11.64
N ALA A 299 -7.57 -1.97 -12.48
CA ALA A 299 -8.94 -1.52 -12.26
C ALA A 299 -9.51 -2.06 -10.93
N LEU A 300 -9.24 -3.33 -10.60
CA LEU A 300 -9.63 -3.93 -9.33
C LEU A 300 -9.00 -3.24 -8.13
N ILE A 301 -7.67 -3.05 -8.09
CA ILE A 301 -7.02 -2.40 -6.94
C ILE A 301 -7.46 -0.94 -6.80
N ASN A 302 -7.67 -0.24 -7.92
CA ASN A 302 -8.16 1.14 -7.91
C ASN A 302 -9.56 1.18 -7.29
N PHE A 303 -10.49 0.36 -7.78
CA PHE A 303 -11.83 0.25 -7.22
C PHE A 303 -11.82 -0.18 -5.74
N ALA A 304 -11.04 -1.20 -5.39
CA ALA A 304 -10.96 -1.73 -4.03
C ALA A 304 -10.50 -0.66 -3.02
N PHE A 305 -9.55 0.20 -3.42
CA PHE A 305 -9.12 1.33 -2.60
C PHE A 305 -10.23 2.37 -2.38
N PHE A 306 -10.91 2.81 -3.45
CA PHE A 306 -11.98 3.81 -3.31
C PHE A 306 -13.25 3.24 -2.68
N ARG A 307 -13.51 1.94 -2.84
CA ARG A 307 -14.49 1.17 -2.09
C ARG A 307 -14.19 1.20 -0.60
N ALA A 308 -12.94 0.97 -0.19
CA ALA A 308 -12.55 1.06 1.22
C ALA A 308 -12.75 2.48 1.79
N LEU A 309 -12.41 3.51 1.01
CA LEU A 309 -12.66 4.90 1.41
C LEU A 309 -14.14 5.23 1.59
N ALA A 310 -15.02 4.69 0.75
CA ALA A 310 -16.47 4.89 0.84
C ALA A 310 -17.08 4.41 2.17
N PHE A 311 -16.39 3.49 2.88
CA PHE A 311 -16.78 2.98 4.20
C PHE A 311 -15.81 3.39 5.32
N SER A 312 -14.90 4.32 5.08
CA SER A 312 -13.85 4.71 6.04
C SER A 312 -14.36 5.53 7.23
N ASP A 313 -15.59 6.04 7.17
CA ASP A 313 -16.32 6.67 8.27
C ASP A 313 -17.05 5.66 9.18
N SER A 314 -16.90 4.36 8.91
CA SER A 314 -17.54 3.27 9.63
C SER A 314 -16.52 2.36 10.36
N PRO A 315 -16.96 1.35 11.12
CA PRO A 315 -16.05 0.37 11.74
C PRO A 315 -15.22 -0.46 10.74
N PHE A 316 -15.48 -0.33 9.42
CA PHE A 316 -14.62 -0.90 8.37
C PHE A 316 -13.27 -0.19 8.23
N LEU A 317 -13.07 1.01 8.78
CA LEU A 317 -11.79 1.73 8.70
C LEU A 317 -10.60 0.82 9.02
N GLN A 318 -10.68 0.09 10.15
CA GLN A 318 -9.62 -0.79 10.61
C GLN A 318 -9.47 -2.04 9.72
N PHE A 319 -10.59 -2.73 9.43
CA PHE A 319 -10.57 -3.97 8.67
C PHE A 319 -10.10 -3.76 7.22
N HIS A 320 -10.61 -2.72 6.55
CA HIS A 320 -10.11 -2.37 5.22
C HIS A 320 -8.68 -1.84 5.29
N GLY A 321 -8.32 -1.05 6.29
CA GLY A 321 -6.94 -0.58 6.45
C GLY A 321 -5.92 -1.73 6.48
N ILE A 322 -6.15 -2.77 7.27
CA ILE A 322 -5.24 -3.94 7.33
C ILE A 322 -5.20 -4.71 6.00
N MET A 323 -6.34 -4.84 5.30
CA MET A 323 -6.41 -5.46 3.98
C MET A 323 -5.66 -4.64 2.92
N LEU A 324 -5.80 -3.31 2.93
CA LEU A 324 -5.09 -2.41 2.03
C LEU A 324 -3.57 -2.57 2.19
N LYS A 325 -3.10 -2.69 3.44
CA LYS A 325 -1.67 -2.85 3.74
C LYS A 325 -1.11 -4.21 3.31
N SER A 326 -1.92 -5.26 3.38
CA SER A 326 -1.44 -6.65 3.26
C SER A 326 -1.83 -7.40 2.00
N TRP A 327 -2.87 -6.97 1.30
CA TRP A 327 -3.27 -7.52 0.01
C TRP A 327 -3.06 -6.49 -1.10
N LEU A 328 -3.62 -5.29 -0.95
CA LEU A 328 -3.64 -4.32 -2.04
C LEU A 328 -2.22 -3.86 -2.43
N LEU A 329 -1.38 -3.51 -1.45
CA LEU A 329 -0.02 -3.06 -1.74
C LEU A 329 0.87 -4.15 -2.35
N LEU A 330 0.72 -5.40 -1.90
CA LEU A 330 1.43 -6.53 -2.52
C LEU A 330 0.97 -6.74 -3.97
N LYS A 331 -0.34 -6.60 -4.23
CA LYS A 331 -0.88 -6.65 -5.59
C LYS A 331 -0.39 -5.46 -6.44
N CYS A 332 -0.19 -4.27 -5.86
CA CYS A 332 0.48 -3.16 -6.55
C CYS A 332 1.91 -3.53 -6.94
N ASN A 333 2.71 -4.12 -6.02
CA ASN A 333 4.08 -4.55 -6.34
C ASN A 333 4.09 -5.59 -7.47
N GLU A 334 3.17 -6.55 -7.45
CA GLU A 334 3.02 -7.56 -8.50
C GLU A 334 2.74 -6.90 -9.86
N ILE A 335 1.72 -6.04 -9.93
CA ILE A 335 1.33 -5.33 -11.15
C ILE A 335 2.50 -4.48 -11.68
N LEU A 336 3.16 -3.71 -10.82
CA LEU A 336 4.26 -2.83 -11.22
C LEU A 336 5.48 -3.62 -11.70
N SER A 337 5.80 -4.73 -11.04
CA SER A 337 6.91 -5.61 -11.44
C SER A 337 6.63 -6.25 -12.80
N GLN A 338 5.42 -6.79 -13.01
CA GLN A 338 5.03 -7.35 -14.30
C GLN A 338 4.94 -6.27 -15.40
N ASN A 339 4.48 -5.06 -15.06
CA ASN A 339 4.42 -3.92 -15.97
C ASN A 339 5.83 -3.46 -16.41
N LEU A 340 6.79 -3.46 -15.49
CA LEU A 340 8.20 -3.21 -15.80
C LEU A 340 8.72 -4.24 -16.81
N LEU A 341 8.45 -5.53 -16.59
CA LEU A 341 8.88 -6.61 -17.48
C LEU A 341 8.26 -6.51 -18.88
N VAL A 342 6.95 -6.25 -18.98
CA VAL A 342 6.27 -6.16 -20.30
C VAL A 342 6.71 -4.92 -21.09
N THR A 343 7.10 -3.84 -20.40
CA THR A 343 7.62 -2.62 -21.01
C THR A 343 9.00 -2.82 -21.64
N GLY A 344 9.81 -3.73 -21.07
CA GLY A 344 11.19 -3.96 -21.49
C GLY A 344 12.14 -2.83 -21.10
N SER A 345 13.22 -2.66 -21.87
CA SER A 345 14.38 -1.83 -21.48
C SER A 345 14.08 -0.37 -21.14
N LYS A 346 13.00 0.22 -21.65
CA LYS A 346 12.57 1.58 -21.26
C LYS A 346 12.30 1.68 -19.75
N GLY A 347 11.81 0.62 -19.14
CA GLY A 347 11.56 0.58 -17.70
C GLY A 347 12.83 0.66 -16.86
N PHE A 348 14.00 0.27 -17.37
CA PHE A 348 15.26 0.32 -16.63
C PHE A 348 15.95 1.68 -16.62
N LEU A 349 15.43 2.67 -17.36
CA LEU A 349 16.00 4.01 -17.38
C LEU A 349 15.70 4.74 -16.06
N LYS A 350 16.70 5.44 -15.50
CA LYS A 350 16.54 6.26 -14.28
C LYS A 350 15.44 7.33 -14.38
N ALA A 351 15.19 7.81 -15.60
CA ALA A 351 14.15 8.79 -15.93
C ALA A 351 12.75 8.17 -16.14
N SER A 352 12.65 6.83 -16.20
CA SER A 352 11.38 6.14 -16.41
C SER A 352 10.64 5.99 -15.09
N ASN A 353 9.45 6.59 -15.01
CA ASN A 353 8.54 6.39 -13.89
C ASN A 353 8.11 4.92 -13.74
N ILE A 354 8.12 4.12 -14.83
CA ILE A 354 7.77 2.70 -14.79
C ILE A 354 8.71 1.92 -13.87
N GLY A 355 10.02 2.09 -14.03
CA GLY A 355 11.01 1.43 -13.16
C GLY A 355 11.10 2.07 -11.79
N GLY A 356 11.06 3.40 -11.72
CA GLY A 356 11.08 4.15 -10.46
C GLY A 356 9.94 3.72 -9.54
N ASN A 357 8.71 3.73 -10.04
CA ASN A 357 7.53 3.31 -9.29
C ASN A 357 7.58 1.83 -8.91
N ALA A 358 8.07 0.94 -9.78
CA ALA A 358 8.25 -0.46 -9.41
C ALA A 358 9.19 -0.62 -8.21
N ILE A 359 10.33 0.07 -8.21
CA ILE A 359 11.31 0.04 -7.11
C ILE A 359 10.73 0.68 -5.84
N ASP A 360 10.23 1.91 -5.95
CA ASP A 360 9.74 2.66 -4.78
C ASP A 360 8.51 2.00 -4.14
N SER A 361 7.71 1.27 -4.92
CA SER A 361 6.52 0.60 -4.40
C SER A 361 6.80 -0.41 -3.28
N PHE A 362 8.00 -0.98 -3.21
CA PHE A 362 8.36 -2.02 -2.22
C PHE A 362 8.43 -1.49 -0.78
N VAL A 363 8.54 -0.18 -0.58
CA VAL A 363 8.58 0.40 0.78
C VAL A 363 7.21 0.40 1.46
N TYR A 364 6.14 0.58 0.68
CA TYR A 364 4.79 0.79 1.22
C TYR A 364 4.20 -0.40 1.96
N PRO A 365 4.39 -1.68 1.58
CA PRO A 365 3.93 -2.80 2.42
C PRO A 365 4.79 -3.01 3.68
N VAL A 366 5.95 -2.36 3.80
CA VAL A 366 6.94 -2.62 4.86
C VAL A 366 6.84 -1.60 6.01
N PHE A 367 7.04 -0.31 5.73
CA PHE A 367 7.08 0.71 6.78
C PHE A 367 5.69 0.97 7.37
N ASP A 368 5.58 1.69 8.48
CA ASP A 368 4.28 2.05 9.07
C ASP A 368 3.37 0.83 9.33
N GLY A 369 4.00 -0.25 9.83
CA GLY A 369 3.39 -1.55 10.10
C GLY A 369 3.52 -2.52 8.92
N HIS A 370 4.44 -3.48 9.05
CA HIS A 370 4.71 -4.50 8.03
C HIS A 370 3.44 -5.27 7.62
N TYR A 371 3.34 -5.64 6.35
CA TYR A 371 2.18 -6.34 5.80
C TYR A 371 1.85 -7.61 6.59
N THR A 372 2.86 -8.38 7.01
CA THR A 372 2.69 -9.60 7.84
C THR A 372 1.96 -9.33 9.15
N LEU A 373 2.32 -8.25 9.85
CA LEU A 373 1.66 -7.88 11.09
C LEU A 373 0.18 -7.55 10.83
N ASN A 374 -0.10 -6.83 9.75
CA ASN A 374 -1.46 -6.47 9.37
C ASN A 374 -2.29 -7.70 8.97
N THR A 375 -1.70 -8.66 8.26
CA THR A 375 -2.35 -9.95 7.97
C THR A 375 -2.72 -10.67 9.27
N LEU A 376 -1.82 -10.72 10.25
CA LEU A 376 -2.07 -11.37 11.54
C LEU A 376 -3.21 -10.70 12.34
N LEU A 377 -3.36 -9.38 12.24
CA LEU A 377 -4.45 -8.66 12.91
C LEU A 377 -5.83 -9.09 12.38
N THR A 378 -5.91 -9.52 11.12
CA THR A 378 -7.13 -10.02 10.46
C THR A 378 -7.71 -11.24 11.14
N TYR A 379 -6.85 -12.07 11.76
CA TYR A 379 -7.28 -13.30 12.43
C TYR A 379 -8.41 -13.05 13.45
N LYS A 380 -8.41 -11.88 14.11
CA LYS A 380 -9.46 -11.47 15.06
C LYS A 380 -10.83 -11.26 14.42
N HIS A 381 -10.87 -11.04 13.11
CA HIS A 381 -12.09 -10.82 12.33
C HIS A 381 -12.55 -12.10 11.60
N THR A 382 -11.67 -13.08 11.39
CA THR A 382 -11.93 -14.26 10.55
C THR A 382 -13.23 -14.98 10.88
N ARG A 383 -13.43 -15.40 12.13
CA ARG A 383 -14.63 -16.17 12.49
C ARG A 383 -15.90 -15.36 12.24
N ARG A 384 -15.92 -14.08 12.66
CA ARG A 384 -17.06 -13.18 12.42
C ARG A 384 -17.33 -12.97 10.93
N TYR A 385 -16.28 -12.92 10.12
CA TYR A 385 -16.37 -12.78 8.67
C TYR A 385 -16.97 -14.04 8.03
N LEU A 386 -16.42 -15.22 8.34
CA LEU A 386 -16.85 -16.50 7.73
C LEU A 386 -18.22 -16.97 8.22
N THR A 387 -18.65 -16.57 9.42
CA THR A 387 -19.96 -16.96 9.98
C THR A 387 -20.99 -15.83 9.93
N ALA A 388 -20.73 -14.76 9.18
CA ALA A 388 -21.69 -13.67 9.01
C ALA A 388 -22.98 -14.19 8.34
N ARG A 389 -24.14 -13.66 8.76
CA ARG A 389 -25.46 -14.06 8.23
C ARG A 389 -26.19 -12.86 7.64
N SER A 390 -27.23 -13.14 6.85
CA SER A 390 -28.05 -12.16 6.11
C SER A 390 -28.59 -11.01 6.97
N GLN A 391 -28.06 -9.80 6.74
CA GLN A 391 -28.63 -8.50 7.18
C GLN A 391 -28.33 -7.33 6.21
N GLY A 392 -27.75 -7.58 5.03
CA GLY A 392 -27.29 -6.52 4.13
C GLY A 392 -28.22 -6.24 2.95
N ASP A 393 -28.56 -4.98 2.71
CA ASP A 393 -29.21 -4.52 1.49
C ASP A 393 -28.15 -4.28 0.39
N ILE A 394 -28.17 -5.15 -0.62
CA ILE A 394 -27.23 -5.13 -1.76
C ILE A 394 -27.38 -3.84 -2.56
N GLU A 395 -28.62 -3.43 -2.84
CA GLU A 395 -28.87 -2.27 -3.68
C GLU A 395 -28.50 -0.98 -2.94
N ALA A 396 -28.79 -0.90 -1.63
CA ALA A 396 -28.32 0.22 -0.80
C ALA A 396 -26.79 0.29 -0.77
N ARG A 397 -26.10 -0.85 -0.70
CA ARG A 397 -24.64 -0.91 -0.71
C ARG A 397 -24.04 -0.48 -2.06
N LEU A 398 -24.57 -0.98 -3.17
CA LEU A 398 -24.13 -0.58 -4.51
C LEU A 398 -24.41 0.91 -4.76
N ARG A 399 -25.56 1.43 -4.30
CA ARG A 399 -25.88 2.85 -4.35
C ARG A 399 -24.87 3.68 -3.56
N THR A 400 -24.57 3.28 -2.32
CA THR A 400 -23.55 3.92 -1.49
C THR A 400 -22.20 3.98 -2.20
N LEU A 401 -21.80 2.92 -2.90
CA LEU A 401 -20.56 2.90 -3.68
C LEU A 401 -20.60 3.86 -4.87
N ARG A 402 -21.70 3.91 -5.63
CA ARG A 402 -21.84 4.84 -6.76
C ARG A 402 -21.83 6.29 -6.30
N GLU A 403 -22.50 6.59 -5.18
CA GLU A 403 -22.59 7.93 -4.60
C GLU A 403 -21.27 8.37 -3.96
N ASN A 404 -20.62 7.51 -3.17
CA ASN A 404 -19.53 7.93 -2.30
C ASN A 404 -18.13 7.58 -2.81
N ALA A 405 -17.97 6.58 -3.69
CA ALA A 405 -16.64 6.25 -4.17
C ALA A 405 -16.03 7.43 -4.93
N TYR A 406 -14.72 7.63 -4.74
CA TYR A 406 -13.95 8.73 -5.32
C TYR A 406 -14.38 10.14 -4.87
N LEU A 407 -15.23 10.27 -3.84
CA LEU A 407 -15.59 11.57 -3.24
C LEU A 407 -14.92 11.77 -1.88
N PRO A 408 -14.43 13.00 -1.60
CA PRO A 408 -14.00 13.36 -0.27
C PRO A 408 -15.21 13.40 0.66
N ARG A 409 -15.06 12.85 1.87
CA ARG A 409 -16.09 12.83 2.91
C ARG A 409 -15.46 13.16 4.24
N GLU A 410 -16.17 14.01 4.99
CA GLU A 410 -15.83 14.32 6.37
C GLU A 410 -16.24 13.18 7.29
N GLY A 411 -15.49 13.00 8.38
CA GLY A 411 -15.76 11.98 9.37
C GLY A 411 -15.19 12.33 10.73
N LYS A 412 -15.52 11.53 11.75
CA LYS A 412 -15.00 11.69 13.12
C LYS A 412 -14.38 10.40 13.66
N GLN A 413 -14.16 9.41 12.80
CA GLN A 413 -13.65 8.08 13.14
C GLN A 413 -12.32 8.09 13.88
N ILE A 414 -11.47 9.10 13.67
CA ILE A 414 -10.22 9.27 14.45
C ILE A 414 -10.46 9.78 15.86
N LEU A 415 -11.62 10.34 16.17
CA LEU A 415 -12.04 10.81 17.49
C LEU A 415 -12.94 9.77 18.20
N ASN A 416 -13.51 8.83 17.44
CA ASN A 416 -14.38 7.79 17.97
C ASN A 416 -13.65 6.83 18.91
N ASN A 417 -14.40 6.26 19.87
CA ASN A 417 -13.86 5.26 20.78
C ASN A 417 -13.44 4.00 20.01
N SER A 418 -12.35 3.36 20.45
CA SER A 418 -11.88 2.07 19.90
C SER A 418 -12.97 0.97 19.86
N ARG A 419 -13.98 1.00 20.73
CA ARG A 419 -15.10 0.06 20.70
C ARG A 419 -16.00 0.24 19.48
N GLU A 420 -16.14 1.46 18.99
CA GLU A 420 -16.96 1.75 17.81
C GLU A 420 -16.22 1.36 16.53
N THR A 421 -14.89 1.45 16.50
CA THR A 421 -14.10 1.21 15.28
C THR A 421 -13.67 -0.26 15.07
N ARG A 422 -13.90 -1.15 16.05
CA ARG A 422 -13.43 -2.56 16.03
C ARG A 422 -14.47 -3.59 15.62
N HIS A 423 -15.71 -3.17 15.35
CA HIS A 423 -16.84 -4.07 15.10
C HIS A 423 -17.48 -3.86 13.71
N PRO A 424 -16.79 -4.23 12.62
CA PRO A 424 -17.37 -4.17 11.28
C PRO A 424 -18.62 -5.06 11.16
N PRO A 425 -19.72 -4.55 10.57
CA PRO A 425 -20.92 -5.34 10.32
C PRO A 425 -20.74 -6.19 9.04
N PHE A 426 -20.08 -7.35 9.18
CA PHE A 426 -20.00 -8.33 8.11
C PHE A 426 -21.39 -8.93 7.80
N PHE A 427 -21.63 -9.26 6.54
CA PHE A 427 -22.84 -9.94 6.04
C PHE A 427 -22.42 -11.23 5.31
N ASP A 428 -23.39 -12.05 4.89
CA ASP A 428 -23.10 -13.28 4.14
C ASP A 428 -22.58 -12.92 2.73
N TYR A 429 -21.27 -13.03 2.53
CA TYR A 429 -20.63 -12.64 1.27
C TYR A 429 -20.84 -13.66 0.16
N ALA A 430 -21.01 -14.94 0.49
CA ALA A 430 -21.33 -15.94 -0.50
C ALA A 430 -22.71 -15.65 -1.11
N ASP A 431 -23.73 -15.43 -0.25
CA ASP A 431 -25.07 -15.03 -0.67
C ASP A 431 -25.03 -13.72 -1.47
N TYR A 432 -24.28 -12.72 -1.00
CA TYR A 432 -24.14 -11.44 -1.70
C TYR A 432 -23.58 -11.62 -3.12
N ILE A 433 -22.47 -12.36 -3.26
CA ILE A 433 -21.81 -12.58 -4.55
C ILE A 433 -22.73 -13.34 -5.51
N GLU A 434 -23.40 -14.40 -5.03
CA GLU A 434 -24.36 -15.17 -5.84
C GLU A 434 -25.55 -14.31 -6.29
N ARG A 435 -26.09 -13.48 -5.40
CA ARG A 435 -27.21 -12.57 -5.71
C ARG A 435 -26.85 -11.43 -6.65
N CYS A 436 -25.57 -11.08 -6.78
CA CYS A 436 -25.11 -10.14 -7.81
C CYS A 436 -25.34 -10.68 -9.22
N ARG A 437 -25.45 -12.01 -9.40
CA ARG A 437 -25.75 -12.70 -10.67
C ARG A 437 -24.86 -12.24 -11.82
N LEU A 438 -23.55 -12.26 -11.62
CA LEU A 438 -22.62 -12.00 -12.72
C LEU A 438 -22.76 -13.09 -13.80
N PRO A 439 -22.61 -12.76 -15.09
CA PRO A 439 -22.69 -13.71 -16.21
C PRO A 439 -21.43 -14.60 -16.32
N ILE A 440 -20.93 -15.10 -15.18
CA ILE A 440 -19.78 -15.99 -15.04
C ILE A 440 -20.05 -16.97 -13.87
N PRO A 441 -19.57 -18.22 -13.95
CA PRO A 441 -19.92 -19.27 -12.99
C PRO A 441 -19.07 -19.20 -11.72
N LEU A 442 -19.18 -18.11 -10.96
CA LEU A 442 -18.50 -17.99 -9.67
C LEU A 442 -19.21 -18.82 -8.60
N ASP A 443 -18.55 -19.86 -8.08
CA ASP A 443 -19.04 -20.65 -6.95
C ASP A 443 -18.51 -20.07 -5.63
N ALA A 444 -19.10 -18.96 -5.21
CA ALA A 444 -18.69 -18.26 -3.99
C ALA A 444 -19.05 -19.05 -2.72
N ARG A 445 -20.16 -19.79 -2.74
CA ARG A 445 -20.59 -20.62 -1.62
C ARG A 445 -19.63 -21.76 -1.35
N ARG A 446 -19.17 -22.49 -2.38
CA ARG A 446 -18.14 -23.51 -2.22
C ARG A 446 -16.85 -22.90 -1.68
N LEU A 447 -16.39 -21.78 -2.24
CA LEU A 447 -15.18 -21.10 -1.80
C LEU A 447 -15.22 -20.72 -0.31
N VAL A 448 -16.34 -20.15 0.16
CA VAL A 448 -16.53 -19.76 1.57
C VAL A 448 -16.69 -21.00 2.46
N GLN A 449 -17.44 -22.01 2.01
CA GLN A 449 -17.62 -23.26 2.77
C GLN A 449 -16.28 -23.98 2.97
N THR A 450 -15.48 -24.16 1.91
CA THR A 450 -14.15 -24.76 2.02
C THR A 450 -13.24 -23.94 2.93
N SER A 451 -13.36 -22.61 2.92
CA SER A 451 -12.62 -21.72 3.84
C SER A 451 -13.03 -21.96 5.31
N HIS A 452 -14.32 -22.18 5.56
CA HIS A 452 -14.86 -22.53 6.88
C HIS A 452 -14.36 -23.91 7.33
N ASP A 453 -14.48 -24.92 6.47
CA ASP A 453 -14.04 -26.29 6.76
C ASP A 453 -12.54 -26.36 7.08
N LEU A 454 -11.74 -25.57 6.35
CA LEU A 454 -10.31 -25.43 6.60
C LEU A 454 -10.03 -24.80 7.97
N LEU A 455 -10.74 -23.73 8.34
CA LEU A 455 -10.61 -23.11 9.66
C LEU A 455 -10.98 -24.09 10.78
N ASP A 456 -12.05 -24.86 10.59
CA ASP A 456 -12.48 -25.88 11.54
C ASP A 456 -11.47 -27.03 11.64
N ALA A 457 -10.86 -27.44 10.52
CA ALA A 457 -9.81 -28.45 10.50
C ALA A 457 -8.56 -27.99 11.27
N ILE A 458 -8.07 -26.77 10.98
CA ILE A 458 -6.96 -26.13 11.70
C ILE A 458 -7.27 -26.03 13.21
N THR A 459 -8.49 -25.64 13.55
CA THR A 459 -8.92 -25.50 14.95
C THR A 459 -8.98 -26.84 15.67
N ARG A 460 -9.51 -27.88 15.02
CA ARG A 460 -9.56 -29.24 15.58
C ARG A 460 -8.18 -29.84 15.84
N ARG A 461 -7.16 -29.46 15.05
CA ARG A 461 -5.76 -29.86 15.28
C ARG A 461 -5.06 -29.06 16.38
N GLY A 462 -5.69 -28.00 16.90
CA GLY A 462 -5.07 -27.10 17.89
C GLY A 462 -4.08 -26.10 17.28
N GLU A 463 -4.02 -26.00 15.95
CA GLU A 463 -3.02 -25.22 15.21
C GLU A 463 -3.48 -23.77 14.92
N SER A 464 -4.73 -23.42 15.27
CA SER A 464 -5.32 -22.10 14.96
C SER A 464 -4.62 -20.93 15.65
N ASN A 465 -3.83 -21.20 16.69
CA ASN A 465 -3.02 -20.19 17.38
C ASN A 465 -1.60 -20.06 16.82
N GLU A 466 -1.17 -20.97 15.95
CA GLU A 466 0.16 -20.91 15.35
C GLU A 466 0.27 -19.69 14.42
N PRO A 467 1.37 -18.91 14.49
CA PRO A 467 1.54 -17.71 13.67
C PRO A 467 1.39 -17.97 12.18
N GLU A 468 1.85 -19.13 11.70
CA GLU A 468 1.76 -19.54 10.30
C GLU A 468 0.31 -19.63 9.83
N TYR A 469 -0.53 -20.40 10.55
CA TYR A 469 -1.93 -20.56 10.16
C TYR A 469 -2.76 -19.30 10.36
N ARG A 470 -2.48 -18.50 11.40
CA ARG A 470 -3.10 -17.17 11.56
C ARG A 470 -2.82 -16.28 10.36
N TYR A 471 -1.58 -16.30 9.85
CA TYR A 471 -1.18 -15.55 8.68
C TYR A 471 -1.89 -16.06 7.41
N LYS A 472 -1.85 -17.38 7.17
CA LYS A 472 -2.51 -18.04 6.01
C LYS A 472 -4.02 -17.75 5.97
N ILE A 473 -4.70 -17.88 7.11
CA ILE A 473 -6.12 -17.55 7.26
C ILE A 473 -6.37 -16.06 7.02
N GLY A 474 -5.52 -15.17 7.54
CA GLY A 474 -5.64 -13.73 7.29
C GLY A 474 -5.53 -13.39 5.81
N MET A 475 -4.59 -14.01 5.09
CA MET A 475 -4.48 -13.85 3.63
C MET A 475 -5.75 -14.31 2.91
N LEU A 476 -6.33 -15.43 3.33
CA LEU A 476 -7.55 -15.97 2.74
C LEU A 476 -8.73 -15.00 2.92
N VAL A 477 -8.92 -14.44 4.11
CA VAL A 477 -9.96 -13.43 4.37
C VAL A 477 -9.79 -12.20 3.47
N HIS A 478 -8.56 -11.70 3.31
CA HIS A 478 -8.32 -10.57 2.41
C HIS A 478 -8.58 -10.90 0.94
N ASN A 479 -8.29 -12.12 0.49
CA ASN A 479 -8.60 -12.54 -0.88
C ASN A 479 -10.10 -12.73 -1.12
N LEU A 480 -10.85 -13.18 -0.11
CA LEU A 480 -12.32 -13.22 -0.16
C LEU A 480 -12.92 -11.81 -0.23
N GLU A 481 -12.39 -10.86 0.56
CA GLU A 481 -12.85 -9.46 0.54
C GLU A 481 -12.48 -8.78 -0.80
N ALA A 482 -11.34 -9.16 -1.39
CA ALA A 482 -10.95 -8.71 -2.73
C ALA A 482 -11.87 -9.27 -3.82
N LEU A 483 -12.31 -10.53 -3.69
CA LEU A 483 -13.29 -11.12 -4.61
C LEU A 483 -14.61 -10.36 -4.55
N LEU A 484 -15.08 -10.02 -3.34
CA LEU A 484 -16.26 -9.16 -3.17
C LEU A 484 -16.06 -7.81 -3.88
N ALA A 485 -14.90 -7.16 -3.71
CA ALA A 485 -14.59 -5.91 -4.41
C ALA A 485 -14.59 -6.07 -5.94
N ALA A 486 -14.14 -7.20 -6.48
CA ALA A 486 -14.16 -7.48 -7.92
C ALA A 486 -15.58 -7.68 -8.47
N VAL A 487 -16.45 -8.31 -7.68
CA VAL A 487 -17.87 -8.48 -8.03
C VAL A 487 -18.58 -7.12 -8.00
N GLU A 488 -18.34 -6.33 -6.96
CA GLU A 488 -18.87 -4.98 -6.82
C GLU A 488 -18.36 -4.04 -7.93
N LEU A 489 -17.11 -4.18 -8.39
CA LEU A 489 -16.59 -3.43 -9.54
C LEU A 489 -17.48 -3.66 -10.77
N CYS A 490 -17.78 -4.91 -11.11
CA CYS A 490 -18.63 -5.26 -12.24
C CYS A 490 -20.03 -4.67 -12.08
N LYS A 491 -20.65 -4.83 -10.90
CA LYS A 491 -22.03 -4.39 -10.64
C LYS A 491 -22.19 -2.87 -10.52
N ALA A 492 -21.25 -2.21 -9.85
CA ALA A 492 -21.32 -0.77 -9.64
C ALA A 492 -21.12 -0.02 -10.96
N THR A 493 -20.22 -0.50 -11.83
CA THR A 493 -19.96 0.08 -13.16
C THR A 493 -20.94 -0.36 -14.24
N GLY A 494 -21.64 -1.49 -14.05
CA GLY A 494 -22.46 -2.10 -15.09
C GLY A 494 -21.68 -2.50 -16.34
N ASN A 495 -20.37 -2.74 -16.21
CA ASN A 495 -19.48 -3.01 -17.35
C ASN A 495 -18.92 -4.43 -17.29
N ASP A 496 -19.37 -5.27 -18.23
CA ASP A 496 -18.95 -6.66 -18.38
C ASP A 496 -17.48 -6.82 -18.82
N ASP A 497 -16.83 -5.75 -19.29
CA ASP A 497 -15.39 -5.80 -19.58
C ASP A 497 -14.56 -6.16 -18.34
N TYR A 498 -15.09 -5.97 -17.12
CA TYR A 498 -14.42 -6.29 -15.85
C TYR A 498 -14.64 -7.71 -15.34
N LEU A 499 -15.41 -8.56 -16.04
CA LEU A 499 -15.69 -9.93 -15.59
C LEU A 499 -14.41 -10.77 -15.41
N ASN A 500 -13.38 -10.52 -16.22
CA ASN A 500 -12.09 -11.17 -16.07
C ASN A 500 -11.35 -10.75 -14.79
N ALA A 501 -11.54 -9.53 -14.26
CA ALA A 501 -11.00 -9.17 -12.94
C ALA A 501 -11.60 -10.07 -11.83
N ALA A 502 -12.90 -10.33 -11.88
CA ALA A 502 -13.57 -11.22 -10.93
C ALA A 502 -13.12 -12.68 -11.07
N LEU A 503 -13.01 -13.21 -12.30
CA LEU A 503 -12.48 -14.56 -12.55
C LEU A 503 -11.01 -14.71 -12.10
N MET A 504 -10.17 -13.72 -12.37
CA MET A 504 -8.77 -13.72 -11.93
C MET A 504 -8.69 -13.73 -10.40
N GLN A 505 -9.45 -12.88 -9.72
CA GLN A 505 -9.45 -12.83 -8.26
C GLN A 505 -10.03 -14.11 -7.64
N TYR A 506 -11.08 -14.70 -8.22
CA TYR A 506 -11.62 -15.99 -7.78
C TYR A 506 -10.54 -17.08 -7.86
N ASN A 507 -9.84 -17.16 -8.99
CA ASN A 507 -8.77 -18.13 -9.19
C ASN A 507 -7.59 -17.91 -8.24
N ASP A 508 -7.22 -16.66 -7.96
CA ASP A 508 -6.17 -16.35 -7.01
C ASP A 508 -6.55 -16.77 -5.57
N THR A 509 -7.81 -16.56 -5.18
CA THR A 509 -8.34 -17.05 -3.89
C THR A 509 -8.33 -18.58 -3.83
N GLY A 510 -8.79 -19.27 -4.88
CA GLY A 510 -8.77 -20.73 -4.97
C GLY A 510 -7.36 -21.31 -4.90
N LYS A 511 -6.38 -20.72 -5.61
CA LYS A 511 -4.97 -21.13 -5.55
C LYS A 511 -4.40 -20.97 -4.14
N LEU A 512 -4.70 -19.87 -3.45
CA LEU A 512 -4.26 -19.66 -2.08
C LEU A 512 -4.85 -20.72 -1.15
N LEU A 513 -6.15 -20.97 -1.25
CA LEU A 513 -6.85 -21.96 -0.44
C LEU A 513 -6.27 -23.36 -0.66
N ASN A 514 -6.15 -23.79 -1.91
CA ASN A 514 -5.56 -25.08 -2.29
C ASN A 514 -4.12 -25.23 -1.80
N ARG A 515 -3.33 -24.14 -1.83
CA ARG A 515 -1.97 -24.16 -1.28
C ARG A 515 -2.00 -24.45 0.22
N ILE A 516 -2.84 -23.76 1.00
CA ILE A 516 -2.96 -23.98 2.44
C ILE A 516 -3.39 -25.43 2.74
N ILE A 517 -4.37 -25.94 1.99
CA ILE A 517 -4.85 -27.33 2.10
C ILE A 517 -3.70 -28.32 1.84
N SER A 518 -2.96 -28.11 0.76
CA SER A 518 -1.86 -29.01 0.35
C SER A 518 -0.67 -28.97 1.30
N GLU A 519 -0.24 -27.78 1.75
CA GLU A 519 0.90 -27.61 2.65
C GLU A 519 0.62 -28.18 4.04
N GLY A 520 -0.61 -28.01 4.54
CA GLY A 520 -1.01 -28.51 5.86
C GLY A 520 -1.66 -29.90 5.84
N ALA A 521 -1.76 -30.55 4.68
CA ALA A 521 -2.43 -31.84 4.51
C ALA A 521 -3.83 -31.88 5.16
N PHE A 522 -4.67 -30.87 4.91
CA PHE A 522 -6.02 -30.78 5.47
C PHE A 522 -7.04 -31.58 4.63
N ALA A 523 -8.06 -32.12 5.30
CA ALA A 523 -9.18 -32.80 4.66
C ALA A 523 -10.27 -31.77 4.29
N SER A 524 -9.99 -30.96 3.27
CA SER A 524 -10.91 -29.98 2.69
C SER A 524 -10.86 -30.04 1.17
N ASP A 525 -11.98 -29.79 0.50
CA ASP A 525 -12.08 -29.92 -0.95
C ASP A 525 -11.21 -28.91 -1.68
N PHE A 526 -10.58 -29.35 -2.78
CA PHE A 526 -9.88 -28.43 -3.68
C PHE A 526 -10.87 -27.60 -4.50
N ILE A 527 -10.47 -26.37 -4.79
CA ILE A 527 -11.18 -25.45 -5.67
C ILE A 527 -10.58 -25.51 -7.06
N GLU A 528 -11.40 -25.90 -8.04
CA GLU A 528 -10.97 -25.92 -9.43
C GLU A 528 -10.88 -24.50 -10.00
N PRO A 529 -9.82 -24.16 -10.74
CA PRO A 529 -9.70 -22.86 -11.38
C PRO A 529 -10.68 -22.73 -12.54
N LEU A 530 -11.31 -21.56 -12.64
CA LEU A 530 -12.18 -21.20 -13.76
C LEU A 530 -11.36 -20.68 -14.94
N ARG A 531 -11.83 -20.98 -16.16
CA ARG A 531 -11.23 -20.42 -17.38
C ARG A 531 -11.58 -18.93 -17.49
N LEU A 532 -10.59 -18.11 -17.85
CA LEU A 532 -10.83 -16.70 -18.20
C LEU A 532 -11.67 -16.58 -19.48
N LEU A 533 -12.45 -15.52 -19.58
CA LEU A 533 -13.20 -15.20 -20.81
C LEU A 533 -12.22 -14.93 -21.96
N PRO A 534 -12.64 -15.18 -23.23
CA PRO A 534 -11.82 -14.90 -24.40
C PRO A 534 -11.28 -13.47 -24.40
N LEU A 535 -10.05 -13.31 -24.88
CA LEU A 535 -9.46 -11.98 -25.02
C LEU A 535 -10.30 -11.12 -25.96
N PRO A 536 -10.60 -9.86 -25.59
CA PRO A 536 -11.24 -8.94 -26.50
C PRO A 536 -10.34 -8.65 -27.69
N LYS A 537 -10.94 -8.36 -28.85
CA LYS A 537 -10.23 -7.99 -30.08
C LYS A 537 -10.60 -6.54 -30.46
N PRO A 538 -10.20 -5.53 -29.66
CA PRO A 538 -10.56 -4.15 -29.94
C PRO A 538 -9.87 -3.65 -31.21
N ALA A 539 -10.56 -2.79 -31.96
CA ALA A 539 -9.96 -2.10 -33.11
C ALA A 539 -8.79 -1.19 -32.69
N ASP A 540 -8.89 -0.58 -31.50
CA ASP A 540 -7.84 0.22 -30.88
C ASP A 540 -7.50 -0.36 -29.48
N PRO A 541 -6.48 -1.24 -29.39
CA PRO A 541 -6.01 -1.80 -28.13
C PRO A 541 -5.64 -0.76 -27.08
N ARG A 542 -5.02 0.35 -27.49
CA ARG A 542 -4.56 1.41 -26.58
C ARG A 542 -5.76 2.07 -25.93
N ARG A 543 -6.71 2.56 -26.73
CA ARG A 543 -7.91 3.24 -26.23
C ARG A 543 -8.76 2.31 -25.37
N PHE A 544 -8.88 1.04 -25.76
CA PHE A 544 -9.60 0.04 -24.99
C PHE A 544 -9.01 -0.13 -23.58
N LEU A 545 -7.70 -0.35 -23.46
CA LEU A 545 -7.05 -0.53 -22.16
C LEU A 545 -7.12 0.73 -21.29
N LEU A 546 -6.90 1.92 -21.88
CA LEU A 546 -7.02 3.19 -21.14
C LEU A 546 -8.44 3.44 -20.63
N LYS A 547 -9.47 3.04 -21.39
CA LYS A 547 -10.87 3.12 -20.93
C LYS A 547 -11.14 2.22 -19.73
N LEU A 548 -10.54 1.03 -19.69
CA LEU A 548 -10.68 0.11 -18.55
C LEU A 548 -10.00 0.62 -17.28
N LEU A 549 -8.90 1.39 -17.42
CA LEU A 549 -8.25 2.04 -16.28
C LEU A 549 -9.07 3.20 -15.69
N ASP A 550 -9.95 3.82 -16.48
CA ASP A 550 -10.83 4.90 -16.03
C ASP A 550 -12.07 4.39 -15.29
N VAL A 551 -11.86 3.69 -14.17
CA VAL A 551 -12.93 3.14 -13.33
C VAL A 551 -13.85 4.24 -12.80
N LYS A 552 -13.29 5.40 -12.42
CA LYS A 552 -14.06 6.56 -11.96
C LYS A 552 -15.05 7.03 -13.03
N GLY A 553 -14.61 7.16 -14.28
CA GLY A 553 -15.48 7.50 -15.40
C GLY A 553 -16.51 6.42 -15.71
N GLN A 554 -16.18 5.13 -15.47
CA GLN A 554 -17.17 4.05 -15.62
C GLN A 554 -18.29 4.09 -14.55
N LEU A 555 -17.99 4.57 -13.34
CA LEU A 555 -18.97 4.64 -12.24
C LEU A 555 -19.94 5.84 -12.33
N ARG A 556 -19.53 6.93 -12.98
CA ARG A 556 -20.25 8.21 -13.02
C ARG A 556 -20.81 8.53 -14.41
N LYS A 557 -21.37 7.52 -15.08
CA LYS A 557 -22.00 7.68 -16.40
C LYS A 557 -23.40 8.30 -16.35
N ASP A 558 -23.95 8.43 -15.14
CA ASP A 558 -25.17 9.16 -14.81
C ASP A 558 -24.78 10.40 -13.99
#